data_AF-A0A538M417-F1
#
_entry.id   AF-A0A538M417-F1
#
_cell.length_a   1.000
_cell.length_b   1.000
_cell.length_c   1.000
_cell.angle_alpha   90.00
_cell.angle_beta   90.00
_cell.angle_gamma   90.00
#
_symmetry.space_group_name_H-M   'P 1'
#
loop_
_entity.id
_entity.type
_entity.pdbx_description
1 polymer ?
#
loop_
_entity_poly.entity_id
_entity_poly.type
_entity_poly.pdbx_seq_one_letter_code
_entity_poly.pdbx_strand_id
1 'polypeptide(L)'
;MPEGSGQLVLREIEDRDLGVLFEHSSDRDAIRMAAFTSPEFDDRTSFERRWARLRSDSSTTNRVIEIDGRVVGHIASFDLEGRREVTYWIGRED
;
A
#
# COMPACT_ATOMS: atom_id res chain seq x y z
N MET A 1 -10.57 10.05 24.93
CA MET A 1 -10.19 9.35 23.69
C MET A 1 -11.43 8.65 23.22
N PRO A 2 -11.92 8.86 21.98
CA PRO A 2 -13.10 8.12 21.54
C PRO A 2 -12.73 6.64 21.50
N GLU A 3 -13.52 5.82 22.17
CA GLU A 3 -13.43 4.36 22.11
C GLU A 3 -13.74 3.93 20.66
N GLY A 4 -12.79 3.28 19.99
CA GLY A 4 -13.04 2.70 18.66
C GLY A 4 -11.94 2.79 17.61
N SER A 5 -10.76 3.33 17.89
CA SER A 5 -9.62 3.14 16.97
C SER A 5 -8.66 2.13 17.58
N GLY A 6 -8.58 0.95 16.96
CA GLY A 6 -7.53 -0.02 17.23
C GLY A 6 -6.15 0.61 17.14
N GLN A 7 -5.15 -0.04 17.72
CA GLN A 7 -3.78 0.47 17.70
C GLN A 7 -3.26 0.56 16.27
N LEU A 8 -3.06 1.78 15.78
CA LEU A 8 -2.50 2.04 14.46
C LEU A 8 -0.97 2.00 14.49
N VAL A 9 -0.37 1.24 13.58
CA VAL A 9 1.08 1.15 13.40
C VAL A 9 1.43 1.32 11.92
N LEU A 10 2.47 2.12 11.65
CA LEU A 10 3.13 2.16 10.34
C LEU A 10 4.48 1.46 10.48
N ARG A 11 4.71 0.40 9.70
CA ARG A 11 5.97 -0.36 9.72
C ARG A 11 6.49 -0.65 8.31
N GLU A 12 7.75 -1.08 8.23
CA GLU A 12 8.36 -1.56 6.99
C GLU A 12 7.51 -2.65 6.35
N ILE A 13 7.51 -2.68 5.01
CA ILE A 13 6.82 -3.70 4.23
C ILE A 13 7.71 -4.94 4.12
N GLU A 14 7.17 -6.08 4.52
CA GLU A 14 7.83 -7.38 4.50
C GLU A 14 7.20 -8.29 3.44
N ASP A 15 7.86 -9.40 3.10
CA ASP A 15 7.37 -10.34 2.09
C ASP A 15 5.98 -10.91 2.43
N ARG A 16 5.68 -11.09 3.72
CA ARG A 16 4.37 -11.57 4.21
C ARG A 16 3.21 -10.63 3.85
N ASP A 17 3.49 -9.35 3.62
CA ASP A 17 2.45 -8.34 3.35
C ASP A 17 2.03 -8.33 1.89
N LEU A 18 2.90 -8.79 0.97
CA LEU A 18 2.68 -8.73 -0.47
C LEU A 18 1.44 -9.52 -0.91
N GLY A 19 1.08 -10.58 -0.17
CA GLY A 19 -0.19 -11.30 -0.31
C GLY A 19 -1.39 -10.35 -0.25
N VAL A 20 -1.58 -9.75 0.92
CA VAL A 20 -2.70 -8.85 1.25
C VAL A 20 -2.68 -7.58 0.40
N LEU A 21 -1.50 -6.99 0.18
CA LEU A 21 -1.37 -5.79 -0.64
C LEU A 21 -1.77 -6.02 -2.10
N PHE A 22 -1.53 -7.23 -2.65
CA PHE A 22 -1.97 -7.59 -3.99
C PHE A 22 -3.50 -7.69 -4.08
N GLU A 23 -4.12 -8.37 -3.11
CA GLU A 23 -5.59 -8.49 -3.01
C GLU A 23 -6.24 -7.10 -2.97
N HIS A 24 -5.72 -6.20 -2.12
CA HIS A 24 -6.20 -4.82 -2.08
C HIS A 24 -6.02 -4.11 -3.42
N SER A 25 -4.86 -4.23 -4.07
CA SER A 25 -4.55 -3.51 -5.32
C SER A 25 -5.28 -4.03 -6.55
N SER A 26 -5.84 -5.25 -6.48
CA SER A 26 -6.58 -5.88 -7.57
C SER A 26 -8.09 -5.67 -7.48
N ASP A 27 -8.57 -5.03 -6.41
CA ASP A 27 -9.98 -4.63 -6.26
C ASP A 27 -10.35 -3.58 -7.32
N ARG A 28 -11.29 -3.96 -8.20
CA ARG A 28 -11.73 -3.14 -9.33
C ARG A 28 -12.42 -1.84 -8.92
N ASP A 29 -13.09 -1.81 -7.79
CA ASP A 29 -13.73 -0.59 -7.29
C ASP A 29 -12.69 0.36 -6.71
N ALA A 30 -11.69 -0.16 -5.98
CA ALA A 30 -10.57 0.64 -5.49
C ALA A 30 -9.72 1.22 -6.64
N ILE A 31 -9.49 0.45 -7.71
CA ILE A 31 -8.77 0.90 -8.91
C ILE A 31 -9.44 2.11 -9.57
N ARG A 32 -10.78 2.20 -9.58
CA ARG A 32 -11.49 3.34 -10.17
C ARG A 32 -11.27 4.65 -9.41
N MET A 33 -10.88 4.59 -8.14
CA MET A 33 -10.64 5.76 -7.28
C MET A 33 -9.17 6.14 -7.18
N ALA A 34 -8.25 5.26 -7.60
CA ALA A 34 -6.83 5.46 -7.43
C ALA A 34 -6.27 6.48 -8.42
N ALA A 35 -5.49 7.44 -7.92
CA ALA A 35 -4.76 8.40 -8.75
C ALA A 35 -3.66 7.75 -9.60
N PHE A 36 -3.15 6.59 -9.17
CA PHE A 36 -2.12 5.82 -9.86
C PHE A 36 -2.53 4.34 -9.93
N THR A 37 -2.61 3.80 -11.13
CA THR A 37 -2.97 2.40 -11.40
C THR A 37 -1.96 1.74 -12.35
N SER A 38 -1.87 0.41 -12.32
CA SER A 38 -1.11 -0.37 -13.30
C SER A 38 -2.10 -1.00 -14.28
N PRO A 39 -1.82 -1.04 -15.60
CA PRO A 39 -2.63 -1.82 -16.53
C PRO A 39 -2.61 -3.33 -16.21
N GLU A 40 -1.57 -3.82 -15.55
CA GLU A 40 -1.38 -5.21 -15.09
C GLU A 40 -1.74 -5.39 -13.61
N PHE A 41 -2.77 -4.71 -13.12
CA PHE A 41 -3.16 -4.72 -11.70
C PHE A 41 -3.57 -6.11 -11.17
N ASP A 42 -3.92 -7.04 -12.06
CA ASP A 42 -4.27 -8.43 -11.76
C ASP A 42 -3.12 -9.42 -12.01
N ASP A 43 -1.94 -8.96 -12.44
CA ASP A 43 -0.76 -9.81 -12.62
C ASP A 43 0.13 -9.81 -11.38
N ARG A 44 0.11 -10.95 -10.66
CA ARG A 44 0.91 -11.16 -9.46
C ARG A 44 2.41 -10.97 -9.69
N THR A 45 2.93 -11.42 -10.83
CA THR A 45 4.37 -11.36 -11.12
C THR A 45 4.84 -9.91 -11.30
N SER A 46 4.05 -9.09 -12.01
CA SER A 46 4.32 -7.67 -12.21
C SER A 46 4.21 -6.89 -10.91
N PHE A 47 3.23 -7.22 -10.07
CA PHE A 47 3.09 -6.66 -8.72
C PHE A 47 4.34 -6.93 -7.86
N GLU A 48 4.79 -8.19 -7.76
CA GLU A 48 5.94 -8.55 -6.94
C GLU A 48 7.24 -7.89 -7.42
N ARG A 49 7.46 -7.85 -8.75
CA ARG A 49 8.60 -7.15 -9.35
C ARG A 49 8.59 -5.66 -9.04
N ARG A 50 7.42 -5.00 -9.09
CA ARG A 50 7.27 -3.59 -8.72
C ARG A 50 7.61 -3.36 -7.26
N TRP A 51 7.11 -4.20 -6.35
CA TRP A 51 7.39 -4.08 -4.92
C TRP A 51 8.84 -4.39 -4.55
N ALA A 52 9.49 -5.31 -5.25
CA ALA A 52 10.93 -5.53 -5.08
C ALA A 52 11.74 -4.26 -5.38
N ARG A 53 11.38 -3.53 -6.44
CA ARG A 53 11.98 -2.24 -6.77
C ARG A 53 11.64 -1.14 -5.76
N LEU A 54 10.37 -1.00 -5.37
CA LEU A 54 9.95 0.05 -4.44
C LEU A 54 10.57 -0.10 -3.05
N ARG A 55 10.77 -1.34 -2.58
CA ARG A 55 11.41 -1.60 -1.28
C ARG A 55 12.92 -1.37 -1.30
N SER A 56 13.58 -1.45 -2.46
CA SER A 56 15.01 -1.13 -2.58
C SER A 56 15.28 0.34 -2.87
N ASP A 57 14.26 1.12 -3.22
CA ASP A 57 14.38 2.54 -3.54
C ASP A 57 14.29 3.40 -2.27
N SER A 58 15.46 3.79 -1.76
CA SER A 58 15.60 4.66 -0.59
C SER A 58 15.13 6.11 -0.80
N SER A 59 14.81 6.51 -2.04
CA SER A 59 14.20 7.82 -2.32
C SER A 59 12.71 7.87 -1.97
N THR A 60 12.08 6.70 -1.79
CA THR A 60 10.68 6.58 -1.40
C THR A 60 10.55 5.98 0.00
N THR A 61 9.51 6.37 0.72
CA THR A 61 9.14 5.72 1.99
C THR A 61 7.86 4.95 1.76
N ASN A 62 7.89 3.63 1.93
CA ASN A 62 6.73 2.76 1.82
C ASN A 62 6.50 2.05 3.16
N ARG A 63 5.27 2.04 3.64
CA ARG A 63 4.89 1.43 4.92
C ARG A 63 3.59 0.66 4.76
N VAL A 64 3.47 -0.48 5.44
CA VAL A 64 2.14 -1.04 5.69
C VAL A 64 1.43 -0.21 6.77
N ILE A 65 0.11 -0.20 6.70
CA ILE A 65 -0.77 0.33 7.73
C ILE A 65 -1.36 -0.88 8.45
N GLU A 66 -1.15 -0.96 9.75
CA GLU A 66 -1.75 -1.98 10.62
C GLU A 66 -2.73 -1.35 11.61
N ILE A 67 -3.82 -2.06 11.87
CA ILE A 67 -4.73 -1.81 12.99
C ILE A 67 -4.85 -3.09 13.79
N ASP A 68 -4.49 -3.05 15.08
CA ASP A 68 -4.49 -4.21 15.98
C ASP A 68 -3.73 -5.42 15.42
N GLY A 69 -2.62 -5.16 14.70
CA GLY A 69 -1.77 -6.19 14.08
C GLY A 69 -2.29 -6.76 12.75
N ARG A 70 -3.44 -6.29 12.25
CA ARG A 70 -3.95 -6.65 10.91
C ARG A 70 -3.50 -5.60 9.89
N VAL A 71 -2.90 -6.05 8.78
CA VAL A 71 -2.61 -5.18 7.64
C VAL A 71 -3.92 -4.75 6.99
N VAL A 72 -4.17 -3.44 6.98
CA VAL A 72 -5.37 -2.83 6.39
C VAL A 72 -5.03 -2.04 5.11
N GLY A 73 -3.75 -1.84 4.80
CA GLY A 73 -3.36 -1.05 3.65
C GLY A 73 -1.86 -0.76 3.58
N HIS A 74 -1.49 0.13 2.68
CA HIS A 74 -0.16 0.72 2.63
C HIS A 74 -0.23 2.23 2.39
N ILE A 75 0.80 2.93 2.84
CA ILE A 75 1.01 4.35 2.61
C ILE A 75 2.41 4.54 2.05
N ALA A 76 2.55 5.49 1.13
CA ALA A 76 3.83 5.85 0.56
C ALA A 76 4.00 7.37 0.47
N SER A 77 5.25 7.81 0.62
CA SER A 77 5.69 9.19 0.45
C SER A 77 6.83 9.22 -0.56
N PHE A 78 6.71 10.05 -1.60
CA PHE A 78 7.65 10.10 -2.72
C PHE A 78 7.78 11.52 -3.27
N ASP A 79 8.85 11.78 -4.01
CA ASP A 79 8.99 13.03 -4.76
C ASP A 79 8.24 12.93 -6.10
N LEU A 80 7.44 13.95 -6.40
CA LEU A 80 6.84 14.16 -7.71
C LEU A 80 7.12 15.60 -8.13
N GLU A 81 8.01 15.76 -9.12
CA GLU A 81 8.39 17.07 -9.67
C GLU A 81 8.91 18.05 -8.60
N GLY A 82 9.73 17.56 -7.67
CA GLY A 82 10.30 18.37 -6.58
C GLY A 82 9.33 18.66 -5.44
N ARG A 83 8.15 18.04 -5.44
CA ARG A 83 7.16 18.14 -4.36
C ARG A 83 7.01 16.80 -3.66
N ARG A 84 6.96 16.86 -2.33
CA ARG A 84 6.66 15.69 -1.52
C ARG A 84 5.18 15.35 -1.63
N GLU A 85 4.87 14.21 -2.22
CA GLU A 85 3.52 13.67 -2.34
C GLU A 85 3.33 12.47 -1.41
N VAL A 86 2.07 12.19 -1.11
CA VAL A 86 1.64 11.02 -0.33
C VAL A 86 0.55 10.29 -1.10
N THR A 87 0.66 8.96 -1.15
CA THR A 87 -0.41 8.08 -1.63
C THR A 87 -0.69 7.02 -0.58
N TYR A 88 -1.91 6.50 -0.59
CA TYR A 88 -2.28 5.38 0.26
C TYR A 88 -3.27 4.48 -0.47
N TRP A 89 -3.31 3.23 -0.05
CA TRP A 89 -4.32 2.26 -0.43
C TRP A 89 -4.83 1.58 0.82
N ILE A 90 -6.14 1.67 1.07
CA ILE A 90 -6.81 0.95 2.13
C ILE A 90 -7.60 -0.18 1.48
N GLY A 91 -7.41 -1.40 1.97
CA GLY A 91 -8.22 -2.54 1.58
C GLY A 91 -9.67 -2.29 1.94
N ARG A 92 -10.60 -2.91 1.20
CA ARG A 92 -11.98 -2.93 1.66
C ARG A 92 -12.08 -3.83 2.89
N GLU A 93 -12.91 -3.42 3.84
CA GLU A 93 -13.36 -4.33 4.88
C GLU A 93 -14.24 -5.41 4.23
N ASP A 94 -14.14 -6.64 4.73
CA ASP A 94 -15.10 -7.71 4.43
C ASP A 94 -16.45 -7.41 5.10
#